data_AF-A0A0B4BW32-F1
#
_entry.id   AF-A0A0B4BW32-F1
#
_cell.length_a   1.000
_cell.length_b   1.000
_cell.length_c   1.000
_cell.angle_alpha   90.00
_cell.angle_beta   90.00
_cell.angle_gamma   90.00
#
_symmetry.space_group_name_H-M   'P 1'
#
loop_
_entity.id
_entity.type
_entity.pdbx_description
1 polymer ?
#
loop_
_entity_poly.entity_id
_entity_poly.type
_entity_poly.pdbx_seq_one_letter_code
_entity_poly.pdbx_strand_id
1 'polypeptide(L)'
;MQIDSAFTADHLVDLPLWSGSNVPEALFIAHGQFMQSLYSRQDWAFWADWYRGMWDGTFRDWDLAIEVAKLPNEVWEGEDAVAKVAAAIRQIEAERKGRFDRPDNVPELQRKKLLEHVQRLLASPDMTALAAEGAADTLERAISQYLKEAPANCLPDALAHLEDVPALFRRIAVTVKSSERAETKARKLADDIETLNTKIARLEADLRDARAKTVHGLFTQSALKAAGTAFGAGLVGSLGLAIGHFFGDWPSDLTLENFRGWTSDMGTAEPKPEAARLPPIYDA
;
A
#
# COMPACT_ATOMS: atom_id res chain seq x y z
N MET A 1 32.27 -2.90 -3.06
CA MET A 1 30.85 -2.70 -2.74
C MET A 1 30.78 -1.56 -1.74
N GLN A 2 30.64 -0.32 -2.21
CA GLN A 2 30.34 0.83 -1.35
C GLN A 2 28.88 0.72 -0.97
N ILE A 3 28.59 0.48 0.30
CA ILE A 3 27.23 0.59 0.81
C ILE A 3 27.02 2.09 1.03
N ASP A 4 26.23 2.71 0.16
CA ASP A 4 25.81 4.10 0.31
C ASP A 4 25.08 4.25 1.64
N SER A 5 25.43 5.27 2.42
CA SER A 5 24.94 5.52 3.78
C SER A 5 23.45 5.93 3.85
N ALA A 6 22.68 5.73 2.78
CA ALA A 6 21.24 5.93 2.69
C ALA A 6 20.45 4.60 2.75
N PHE A 7 21.12 3.46 2.83
CA PHE A 7 20.48 2.15 2.82
C PHE A 7 20.04 1.74 4.23
N THR A 8 18.77 1.97 4.57
CA THR A 8 18.17 1.55 5.86
C THR A 8 17.68 0.10 5.79
N ALA A 9 17.51 -0.54 6.96
CA ALA A 9 17.02 -1.92 7.07
C ALA A 9 15.63 -2.11 6.45
N ASP A 10 14.80 -1.06 6.47
CA ASP A 10 13.45 -1.08 5.90
C ASP A 10 13.48 -1.21 4.36
N HIS A 11 14.55 -0.75 3.70
CA HIS A 11 14.70 -0.94 2.26
C HIS A 11 15.06 -2.39 1.86
N LEU A 12 15.52 -3.24 2.79
CA LEU A 12 15.88 -4.63 2.49
C LEU A 12 14.66 -5.52 2.22
N VAL A 13 13.54 -5.27 2.91
CA VAL A 13 12.31 -6.07 2.74
C VAL A 13 11.55 -5.73 1.46
N ASP A 14 11.94 -4.65 0.80
CA ASP A 14 11.33 -4.14 -0.43
C ASP A 14 12.08 -4.54 -1.69
N LEU A 15 13.25 -5.15 -1.53
CA LEU A 15 14.04 -5.62 -2.65
C LEU A 15 13.61 -7.03 -3.05
N PRO A 16 13.47 -7.31 -4.35
CA PRO A 16 13.39 -8.69 -4.82
C PRO A 16 14.58 -9.47 -4.28
N LEU A 17 14.36 -10.73 -3.93
CA LEU A 17 15.41 -11.60 -3.37
C LEU A 17 16.65 -11.67 -4.28
N TRP A 18 16.47 -11.43 -5.58
CA TRP A 18 17.51 -11.44 -6.61
C TRP A 18 17.70 -10.07 -7.30
N SER A 19 17.62 -8.97 -6.53
CA SER A 19 17.79 -7.61 -7.05
C SER A 19 19.10 -7.44 -7.84
N GLY A 20 19.01 -7.31 -9.16
CA GLY A 20 20.16 -7.04 -10.04
C GLY A 20 21.03 -8.25 -10.42
N SER A 21 20.66 -9.47 -10.01
CA SER A 21 21.35 -10.71 -10.39
C SER A 21 20.39 -11.65 -11.11
N ASN A 22 20.88 -12.35 -12.14
CA ASN A 22 20.08 -13.40 -12.77
C ASN A 22 19.90 -14.55 -11.77
N VAL A 23 18.63 -14.91 -11.50
CA VAL A 23 18.30 -16.14 -10.77
C VAL A 23 18.95 -17.31 -11.52
N PRO A 24 19.73 -18.18 -10.85
CA PRO A 24 20.24 -19.38 -11.46
C PRO A 24 19.11 -20.18 -12.11
N GLU A 25 19.28 -20.59 -13.37
CA GLU A 25 18.21 -21.18 -14.19
C GLU A 25 17.51 -22.36 -13.50
N ALA A 26 18.29 -23.23 -12.83
CA ALA A 26 17.75 -24.35 -12.07
C ALA A 26 16.81 -23.91 -10.93
N LEU A 27 17.14 -22.83 -10.23
CA LEU A 27 16.30 -22.26 -9.17
C LEU A 27 15.07 -21.57 -9.74
N PHE A 28 15.19 -20.89 -10.88
CA PHE A 28 14.05 -20.27 -11.54
C PHE A 28 13.01 -21.31 -12.00
N ILE A 29 13.47 -22.41 -12.60
CA ILE A 29 12.61 -23.53 -13.02
C ILE A 29 11.96 -24.19 -11.80
N ALA A 30 12.74 -24.51 -10.76
CA ALA A 30 12.23 -25.12 -9.54
C ALA A 30 11.22 -24.22 -8.82
N HIS A 31 11.48 -22.90 -8.77
CA HIS A 31 10.56 -21.91 -8.24
C HIS A 31 9.22 -21.93 -9.00
N GLY A 32 9.25 -21.93 -10.34
CA GLY A 32 8.03 -22.00 -11.14
C GLY A 32 7.19 -23.24 -10.87
N GLN A 33 7.84 -24.42 -10.78
CA GLN A 33 7.17 -25.68 -10.47
C GLN A 33 6.59 -25.71 -9.04
N PHE A 34 7.34 -25.17 -8.08
CA PHE A 34 6.90 -25.03 -6.69
C PHE A 34 5.70 -24.09 -6.56
N MET A 35 5.75 -22.92 -7.19
CA MET A 35 4.61 -22.00 -7.18
C MET A 35 3.37 -22.60 -7.83
N GLN A 36 3.53 -23.35 -8.91
CA GLN A 36 2.41 -24.05 -9.55
C GLN A 36 1.78 -25.10 -8.62
N SER A 37 2.58 -25.83 -7.84
CA SER A 37 2.05 -26.81 -6.88
C SER A 37 1.34 -26.13 -5.72
N LEU A 38 1.87 -25.02 -5.20
CA LEU A 38 1.22 -24.23 -4.15
C LEU A 38 -0.13 -23.65 -4.61
N TYR A 39 -0.18 -23.03 -5.80
CA TYR A 39 -1.43 -22.45 -6.32
C TYR A 39 -2.48 -23.50 -6.72
N SER A 40 -2.10 -24.76 -6.90
CA SER A 40 -3.07 -25.84 -7.11
C SER A 40 -3.88 -26.19 -5.85
N ARG A 41 -3.47 -25.66 -4.69
CA ARG A 41 -4.01 -25.94 -3.37
C ARG A 41 -4.62 -24.68 -2.75
N GLN A 42 -5.94 -24.59 -2.72
CA GLN A 42 -6.64 -23.40 -2.22
C GLN A 42 -6.35 -23.12 -0.73
N ASP A 43 -6.08 -24.16 0.05
CA ASP A 43 -5.65 -24.11 1.45
C ASP A 43 -4.24 -23.50 1.64
N TRP A 44 -3.47 -23.37 0.57
CA TRP A 44 -2.14 -22.75 0.57
C TRP A 44 -2.09 -21.38 -0.11
N ALA A 45 -3.22 -20.84 -0.56
CA ALA A 45 -3.25 -19.59 -1.34
C ALA A 45 -2.54 -18.43 -0.63
N PHE A 46 -2.82 -18.22 0.66
CA PHE A 46 -2.14 -17.21 1.48
C PHE A 46 -0.61 -17.38 1.48
N TRP A 47 -0.13 -18.60 1.69
CA TRP A 47 1.31 -18.88 1.74
C TRP A 47 1.98 -18.77 0.38
N ALA A 48 1.27 -19.11 -0.70
CA ALA A 48 1.72 -18.90 -2.07
C ALA A 48 1.93 -17.40 -2.34
N ASP A 49 0.95 -16.58 -1.97
CA ASP A 49 1.01 -15.14 -2.17
C ASP A 49 2.05 -14.47 -1.26
N TRP A 50 2.17 -14.92 -0.01
CA TRP A 50 3.23 -14.50 0.91
C TRP A 50 4.61 -14.83 0.34
N TYR A 51 4.87 -16.09 -0.01
CA TYR A 51 6.18 -16.54 -0.51
C TYR A 51 6.56 -15.82 -1.80
N ARG A 52 5.61 -15.70 -2.73
CA ARG A 52 5.81 -14.96 -3.98
C ARG A 52 6.11 -13.50 -3.71
N GLY A 53 5.33 -12.87 -2.83
CA GLY A 53 5.55 -11.48 -2.44
C GLY A 53 6.94 -11.28 -1.85
N MET A 54 7.41 -12.18 -1.00
CA MET A 54 8.77 -12.13 -0.45
C MET A 54 9.84 -12.34 -1.53
N TRP A 55 9.64 -13.29 -2.44
CA TRP A 55 10.54 -13.54 -3.57
C TRP A 55 10.70 -12.32 -4.48
N ASP A 56 9.57 -11.69 -4.79
CA ASP A 56 9.48 -10.53 -5.68
C ASP A 56 9.78 -9.19 -4.96
N GLY A 57 9.93 -9.18 -3.63
CA GLY A 57 10.10 -7.94 -2.83
C GLY A 57 8.84 -7.08 -2.72
N THR A 58 7.66 -7.67 -2.93
CA THR A 58 6.36 -7.00 -3.03
C THR A 58 5.38 -7.37 -1.92
N PHE A 59 5.78 -8.21 -0.95
CA PHE A 59 4.92 -8.52 0.20
C PHE A 59 4.82 -7.31 1.13
N ARG A 60 3.58 -6.91 1.47
CA ARG A 60 3.31 -5.69 2.26
C ARG A 60 2.27 -5.86 3.36
N ASP A 61 1.50 -6.96 3.40
CA ASP A 61 0.49 -7.16 4.46
C ASP A 61 1.10 -7.80 5.71
N TRP A 62 2.11 -7.14 6.27
CA TRP A 62 2.84 -7.61 7.45
C TRP A 62 1.94 -7.71 8.67
N ASP A 63 0.96 -6.81 8.82
CA ASP A 63 -0.01 -6.93 9.90
C ASP A 63 -0.83 -8.21 9.78
N LEU A 64 -1.23 -8.62 8.56
CA LEU A 64 -1.91 -9.91 8.36
C LEU A 64 -0.99 -11.05 8.76
N ALA A 65 0.26 -11.04 8.28
CA ALA A 65 1.23 -12.07 8.62
C ALA A 65 1.47 -12.17 10.14
N ILE A 66 1.51 -11.04 10.85
CA ILE A 66 1.65 -10.98 12.31
C ILE A 66 0.41 -11.54 13.01
N GLU A 67 -0.80 -11.20 12.55
CA GLU A 67 -2.04 -11.75 13.11
C GLU A 67 -2.15 -13.27 12.88
N VAL A 68 -1.78 -13.73 11.68
CA VAL A 68 -1.71 -15.17 11.37
C VAL A 68 -0.67 -15.85 12.25
N ALA A 69 0.52 -15.27 12.43
CA ALA A 69 1.56 -15.83 13.30
C ALA A 69 1.13 -15.91 14.78
N LYS A 70 0.17 -15.09 15.22
CA LYS A 70 -0.40 -15.10 16.57
C LYS A 70 -1.53 -16.12 16.76
N LEU A 71 -1.89 -16.89 15.73
CA LEU A 71 -2.90 -17.93 15.86
C LEU A 71 -2.52 -18.94 16.97
N PRO A 72 -3.49 -19.41 17.76
CA PRO A 72 -3.22 -20.38 18.83
C PRO A 72 -2.56 -21.66 18.29
N ASN A 73 -1.67 -22.28 19.09
CA ASN A 73 -0.95 -23.50 18.69
C ASN A 73 -1.88 -24.62 18.26
N GLU A 74 -3.09 -24.70 18.83
CA GLU A 74 -4.11 -25.70 18.52
C GLU A 74 -4.60 -25.61 17.06
N VAL A 75 -4.43 -24.45 16.41
CA VAL A 75 -4.73 -24.24 14.99
C VAL A 75 -3.60 -24.79 14.11
N TRP A 76 -2.35 -24.73 14.58
CA TRP A 76 -1.14 -25.16 13.86
C TRP A 76 -0.86 -26.66 13.96
N GLU A 77 -1.54 -27.36 14.88
CA GLU A 77 -1.29 -28.77 15.20
C GLU A 77 -2.41 -29.70 14.69
N GLY A 78 -2.04 -30.95 14.40
CA GLY A 78 -2.95 -32.02 13.96
C GLY A 78 -2.95 -32.29 12.46
N GLU A 79 -3.60 -33.39 12.06
CA GLU A 79 -3.70 -33.81 10.65
C GLU A 79 -4.52 -32.85 9.78
N ASP A 80 -5.43 -32.09 10.41
CA ASP A 80 -6.29 -31.08 9.78
C ASP A 80 -5.76 -29.65 9.94
N ALA A 81 -4.55 -29.46 10.47
CA ALA A 81 -3.94 -28.16 10.74
C ALA A 81 -3.96 -27.24 9.50
N VAL A 82 -3.66 -27.77 8.32
CA VAL A 82 -3.64 -26.98 7.09
C VAL A 82 -5.01 -26.37 6.79
N ALA A 83 -6.09 -27.14 6.95
CA ALA A 83 -7.44 -26.66 6.73
C ALA A 83 -7.89 -25.66 7.81
N LYS A 84 -7.50 -25.90 9.07
CA LYS A 84 -7.76 -25.01 10.21
C LYS A 84 -7.08 -23.66 10.04
N VAL A 85 -5.79 -23.65 9.71
CA VAL A 85 -5.01 -22.43 9.44
C VAL A 85 -5.65 -21.66 8.28
N ALA A 86 -5.95 -22.33 7.17
CA ALA A 86 -6.60 -21.67 6.02
C ALA A 86 -7.98 -21.08 6.37
N ALA A 87 -8.77 -21.76 7.20
CA ALA A 87 -10.04 -21.23 7.70
C ALA A 87 -9.85 -20.03 8.62
N ALA A 88 -8.89 -20.08 9.54
CA ALA A 88 -8.58 -19.00 10.47
C ALA A 88 -8.05 -17.75 9.74
N ILE A 89 -7.19 -17.91 8.73
CA ILE A 89 -6.72 -16.81 7.88
C ILE A 89 -7.92 -16.13 7.20
N ARG A 90 -8.82 -16.90 6.57
CA ARG A 90 -10.03 -16.34 5.95
C ARG A 90 -10.92 -15.59 6.94
N GLN A 91 -11.01 -16.09 8.17
CA GLN A 91 -11.75 -15.40 9.23
C GLN A 91 -11.07 -14.09 9.61
N ILE A 92 -9.75 -14.07 9.80
CA ILE A 92 -8.98 -12.84 10.07
C ILE A 92 -9.17 -11.83 8.93
N GLU A 93 -9.07 -12.27 7.67
CA GLU A 93 -9.29 -11.41 6.50
C GLU A 93 -10.72 -10.86 6.45
N ALA A 94 -11.73 -11.69 6.75
CA ALA A 94 -13.13 -11.27 6.80
C ALA A 94 -13.40 -10.28 7.95
N GLU A 95 -12.85 -10.54 9.13
CA GLU A 95 -12.92 -9.64 10.27
C GLU A 95 -12.23 -8.32 9.96
N ARG A 96 -11.04 -8.34 9.34
CA ARG A 96 -10.34 -7.13 8.87
C ARG A 96 -11.14 -6.34 7.86
N LYS A 97 -11.90 -7.00 6.97
CA LYS A 97 -12.84 -6.32 6.07
C LYS A 97 -14.04 -5.72 6.81
N GLY A 98 -14.49 -6.35 7.90
CA GLY A 98 -15.61 -5.85 8.72
C GLY A 98 -15.24 -4.86 9.83
N ARG A 99 -13.94 -4.74 10.17
CA ARG A 99 -13.45 -3.90 11.28
C ARG A 99 -13.23 -2.43 10.94
N PHE A 100 -13.23 -2.05 9.66
CA PHE A 100 -13.15 -0.65 9.28
C PHE A 100 -14.45 -0.26 8.56
N ASP A 101 -15.11 0.79 9.06
CA ASP A 101 -16.28 1.37 8.41
C ASP A 101 -15.83 1.93 7.06
N ARG A 102 -16.04 1.14 6.01
CA ARG A 102 -15.67 1.53 4.65
C ARG A 102 -16.39 2.84 4.34
N PRO A 103 -15.66 3.90 3.97
CA PRO A 103 -16.26 5.15 3.54
C PRO A 103 -17.32 4.90 2.45
N ASP A 104 -18.54 5.42 2.64
CA ASP A 104 -19.65 5.30 1.67
C ASP A 104 -19.26 5.76 0.26
N ASN A 105 -18.27 6.65 0.20
CA ASN A 105 -17.80 7.32 -1.00
C ASN A 105 -16.61 6.61 -1.68
N VAL A 106 -16.09 5.52 -1.10
CA VAL A 106 -15.18 4.58 -1.76
C VAL A 106 -15.90 3.23 -1.88
N PRO A 107 -16.73 3.02 -2.90
CA PRO A 107 -17.56 1.83 -2.98
C PRO A 107 -16.74 0.55 -3.09
N GLU A 108 -17.33 -0.55 -2.65
CA GLU A 108 -16.79 -1.88 -2.93
C GLU A 108 -16.92 -2.16 -4.43
N LEU A 109 -15.83 -2.66 -5.05
CA LEU A 109 -15.84 -2.96 -6.47
C LEU A 109 -16.57 -4.27 -6.72
N GLN A 110 -17.58 -4.21 -7.58
CA GLN A 110 -18.24 -5.43 -8.06
C GLN A 110 -17.30 -6.14 -9.03
N ARG A 111 -16.77 -7.31 -8.63
CA ARG A 111 -15.77 -8.08 -9.39
C ARG A 111 -16.08 -8.21 -10.88
N LYS A 112 -17.34 -8.50 -11.22
CA LYS A 112 -17.78 -8.63 -12.62
C LYS A 112 -17.56 -7.34 -13.41
N LYS A 113 -18.01 -6.20 -12.88
CA LYS A 113 -17.83 -4.88 -13.53
C LYS A 113 -16.36 -4.47 -13.58
N LEU A 114 -15.59 -4.82 -12.56
CA LEU A 114 -14.15 -4.57 -12.54
C LEU A 114 -13.44 -5.32 -13.67
N LEU A 115 -13.76 -6.60 -13.90
CA LEU A 115 -13.17 -7.36 -14.99
C LEU A 115 -13.51 -6.76 -16.37
N GLU A 116 -14.72 -6.26 -16.57
CA GLU A 116 -15.12 -5.52 -17.78
C GLU A 116 -14.33 -4.21 -17.94
N HIS A 117 -14.09 -3.47 -16.85
CA HIS A 117 -13.27 -2.26 -16.87
C HIS A 117 -11.78 -2.58 -17.16
N VAL A 118 -11.24 -3.61 -16.53
CA VAL A 118 -9.86 -4.08 -16.73
C VAL A 118 -9.58 -4.42 -18.19
N GLN A 119 -10.54 -5.00 -18.91
CA GLN A 119 -10.38 -5.23 -20.35
C GLN A 119 -10.17 -3.92 -21.13
N ARG A 120 -10.83 -2.83 -20.73
CA ARG A 120 -10.59 -1.50 -21.32
C ARG A 120 -9.20 -0.97 -21.00
N LEU A 121 -8.72 -1.15 -19.77
CA LEU A 121 -7.36 -0.76 -19.38
C LEU A 121 -6.29 -1.51 -20.17
N LEU A 122 -6.51 -2.81 -20.40
CA LEU A 122 -5.62 -3.67 -21.19
C LEU A 122 -5.67 -3.37 -22.70
N ALA A 123 -6.71 -2.68 -23.19
CA ALA A 123 -6.78 -2.21 -24.57
C ALA A 123 -5.87 -0.99 -24.83
N SER A 124 -5.35 -0.33 -23.79
CA SER A 124 -4.43 0.81 -23.88
C SER A 124 -3.27 0.63 -22.89
N PRO A 125 -2.42 -0.40 -23.08
CA PRO A 125 -1.46 -0.82 -22.07
C PRO A 125 -0.39 0.24 -21.77
N ASP A 126 0.08 0.97 -22.78
CA ASP A 126 1.10 2.02 -22.59
C ASP A 126 0.57 3.19 -21.75
N MET A 127 -0.65 3.64 -22.05
CA MET A 127 -1.30 4.71 -21.28
C MET A 127 -1.58 4.28 -19.84
N THR A 128 -2.09 3.06 -19.64
CA THR A 128 -2.35 2.52 -18.30
C THR A 128 -1.07 2.38 -17.49
N ALA A 129 0.01 1.90 -18.09
CA ALA A 129 1.29 1.80 -17.42
C ALA A 129 1.89 3.17 -17.11
N LEU A 130 1.81 4.13 -18.05
CA LEU A 130 2.27 5.51 -17.82
C LEU A 130 1.51 6.19 -16.68
N ALA A 131 0.19 6.00 -16.62
CA ALA A 131 -0.65 6.54 -15.54
C ALA A 131 -0.25 5.94 -14.18
N ALA A 132 -0.04 4.62 -14.11
CA ALA A 132 0.44 3.96 -12.92
C ALA A 132 1.84 4.42 -12.51
N GLU A 133 2.81 4.46 -13.44
CA GLU A 133 4.18 4.89 -13.18
C GLU A 133 4.21 6.35 -12.69
N GLY A 134 3.45 7.25 -13.33
CA GLY A 134 3.36 8.65 -12.91
C GLY A 134 2.73 8.82 -11.52
N ALA A 135 1.72 8.01 -11.18
CA ALA A 135 1.12 8.02 -9.85
C ALA A 135 2.11 7.53 -8.78
N ALA A 136 2.84 6.45 -9.05
CA ALA A 136 3.89 5.93 -8.17
C ALA A 136 5.00 6.97 -7.96
N ASP A 137 5.56 7.53 -9.04
CA ASP A 137 6.61 8.55 -8.99
C ASP A 137 6.20 9.77 -8.15
N THR A 138 4.94 10.20 -8.30
CA THR A 138 4.44 11.38 -7.58
C THR A 138 4.27 11.10 -6.09
N LEU A 139 3.75 9.93 -5.73
CA LEU A 139 3.63 9.50 -4.33
C LEU A 139 5.00 9.30 -3.68
N GLU A 140 5.91 8.58 -4.33
CA GLU A 140 7.27 8.34 -3.83
C GLU A 140 7.99 9.67 -3.56
N ARG A 141 7.85 10.64 -4.48
CA ARG A 141 8.43 11.97 -4.31
C ARG A 141 7.80 12.73 -3.15
N ALA A 142 6.47 12.69 -3.02
CA ALA A 142 5.77 13.34 -1.91
C ALA A 142 6.20 12.75 -0.56
N ILE A 143 6.20 11.42 -0.44
CA ILE A 143 6.64 10.71 0.77
C ILE A 143 8.10 11.06 1.09
N SER A 144 8.99 10.96 0.11
CA SER A 144 10.42 11.29 0.29
C SER A 144 10.63 12.75 0.71
N GLN A 145 9.86 13.67 0.13
CA GLN A 145 9.93 15.08 0.50
C GLN A 145 9.45 15.30 1.94
N TYR A 146 8.34 14.67 2.33
CA TYR A 146 7.84 14.72 3.69
C TYR A 146 8.88 14.22 4.69
N LEU A 147 9.43 13.02 4.47
CA LEU A 147 10.41 12.39 5.37
C LEU A 147 11.71 13.20 5.47
N LYS A 148 12.08 13.95 4.43
CA LYS A 148 13.25 14.84 4.43
C LYS A 148 13.04 16.11 5.25
N GLU A 149 11.82 16.65 5.23
CA GLU A 149 11.50 17.95 5.83
C GLU A 149 10.87 17.83 7.24
N ALA A 150 10.23 16.70 7.53
CA ALA A 150 9.63 16.42 8.83
C ALA A 150 10.70 15.94 9.83
N PRO A 151 10.55 16.25 11.14
CA PRO A 151 11.42 15.73 12.19
C PRO A 151 11.16 14.24 12.52
N ALA A 152 10.55 13.48 11.61
CA ALA A 152 10.11 12.10 11.81
C ALA A 152 10.63 11.20 10.66
N ASN A 153 10.96 9.96 10.99
CA ASN A 153 11.49 8.96 10.05
C ASN A 153 10.40 8.13 9.35
N CYS A 154 9.13 8.41 9.60
CA CYS A 154 7.99 7.71 9.03
C CYS A 154 6.84 8.69 8.72
N LEU A 155 5.88 8.25 7.92
CA LEU A 155 4.64 9.01 7.75
C LEU A 155 3.84 9.03 9.08
N PRO A 156 3.00 10.05 9.31
CA PRO A 156 2.01 10.02 10.38
C PRO A 156 1.10 8.81 10.25
N ASP A 157 0.61 8.27 11.37
CA ASP A 157 -0.29 7.10 11.38
C ASP A 157 -1.45 7.23 10.39
N ALA A 158 -2.05 8.42 10.30
CA ALA A 158 -3.16 8.71 9.37
C ALA A 158 -2.80 8.62 7.88
N LEU A 159 -1.51 8.63 7.55
CA LEU A 159 -0.97 8.51 6.19
C LEU A 159 -0.14 7.23 5.99
N ALA A 160 0.04 6.38 7.00
CA ALA A 160 0.92 5.21 6.93
C ALA A 160 0.60 4.31 5.73
N HIS A 161 -0.69 4.19 5.39
CA HIS A 161 -1.13 3.41 4.23
C HIS A 161 -0.65 3.92 2.87
N LEU A 162 -0.19 5.17 2.75
CA LEU A 162 0.40 5.69 1.52
C LEU A 162 1.75 5.06 1.19
N GLU A 163 2.49 4.51 2.16
CA GLU A 163 3.82 3.92 1.93
C GLU A 163 3.75 2.72 0.96
N ASP A 164 2.65 1.98 0.98
CA ASP A 164 2.47 0.79 0.14
C ASP A 164 1.85 1.08 -1.24
N VAL A 165 1.22 2.25 -1.41
CA VAL A 165 0.45 2.57 -2.63
C VAL A 165 1.34 2.66 -3.88
N PRO A 166 2.56 3.26 -3.85
CA PRO A 166 3.45 3.26 -5.01
C PRO A 166 3.76 1.88 -5.56
N ALA A 167 4.05 0.92 -4.68
CA ALA A 167 4.38 -0.45 -5.08
C ALA A 167 3.21 -1.12 -5.82
N LEU A 168 1.97 -0.85 -5.42
CA LEU A 168 0.78 -1.33 -6.12
C LEU A 168 0.67 -0.73 -7.52
N PHE A 169 0.90 0.57 -7.68
CA PHE A 169 0.93 1.20 -8.99
C PHE A 169 2.06 0.62 -9.88
N ARG A 170 3.26 0.40 -9.36
CA ARG A 170 4.35 -0.25 -10.10
C ARG A 170 3.97 -1.65 -10.56
N ARG A 171 3.35 -2.45 -9.68
CA ARG A 171 2.81 -3.77 -10.03
C ARG A 171 1.80 -3.70 -11.16
N ILE A 172 0.86 -2.76 -11.11
CA ILE A 172 -0.11 -2.54 -12.19
C ILE A 172 0.60 -2.27 -13.52
N ALA A 173 1.60 -1.37 -13.54
CA ALA A 173 2.36 -1.07 -14.74
C ALA A 173 3.08 -2.31 -15.31
N VAL A 174 3.72 -3.10 -14.44
CA VAL A 174 4.38 -4.37 -14.80
C VAL A 174 3.38 -5.40 -15.33
N THR A 175 2.26 -5.60 -14.65
CA THR A 175 1.21 -6.56 -15.04
C THR A 175 0.67 -6.25 -16.43
N VAL A 176 0.39 -4.98 -16.70
CA VAL A 176 -0.14 -4.51 -17.99
C VAL A 176 0.87 -4.74 -19.12
N LYS A 177 2.14 -4.41 -18.89
CA LYS A 177 3.25 -4.55 -19.87
C LYS A 177 3.77 -5.99 -20.03
N SER A 178 3.37 -6.92 -19.16
CA SER A 178 3.85 -8.31 -19.18
C SER A 178 3.52 -9.05 -20.50
N SER A 179 4.20 -10.16 -20.79
CA SER A 179 3.89 -11.03 -21.95
C SER A 179 2.88 -12.15 -21.62
N GLU A 180 2.23 -12.09 -20.45
CA GLU A 180 1.31 -13.13 -20.00
C GLU A 180 0.01 -13.19 -20.83
N ARG A 181 -0.72 -14.31 -20.71
CA ARG A 181 -2.03 -14.46 -21.36
C ARG A 181 -3.03 -13.41 -20.86
N ALA A 182 -3.87 -12.90 -21.74
CA ALA A 182 -4.82 -11.83 -21.45
C ALA A 182 -5.73 -12.12 -20.24
N GLU A 183 -6.22 -13.35 -20.09
CA GLU A 183 -7.04 -13.75 -18.93
C GLU A 183 -6.26 -13.75 -17.61
N THR A 184 -4.97 -14.07 -17.65
CA THR A 184 -4.09 -14.03 -16.46
C THR A 184 -3.80 -12.58 -16.08
N LYS A 185 -3.48 -11.74 -17.07
CA LYS A 185 -3.30 -10.29 -16.85
C LYS A 185 -4.56 -9.66 -16.26
N ALA A 186 -5.72 -9.97 -16.81
CA ALA A 186 -6.98 -9.39 -16.38
C ALA A 186 -7.31 -9.75 -14.93
N ARG A 187 -7.05 -11.00 -14.52
CA ARG A 187 -7.23 -11.41 -13.12
C ARG A 187 -6.27 -10.70 -12.18
N LYS A 188 -4.97 -10.72 -12.48
CA LYS A 188 -3.96 -10.04 -11.66
C LYS A 188 -4.22 -8.54 -11.54
N LEU A 189 -4.55 -7.89 -12.65
CA LEU A 189 -4.84 -6.46 -12.67
C LEU A 189 -6.11 -6.14 -11.86
N ALA A 190 -7.14 -7.00 -11.92
CA ALA A 190 -8.31 -6.84 -11.06
C ALA A 190 -7.97 -7.00 -9.57
N ASP A 191 -7.11 -7.97 -9.22
CA ASP A 191 -6.65 -8.17 -7.83
C ASP A 191 -5.82 -6.98 -7.33
N ASP A 192 -4.93 -6.45 -8.17
CA ASP A 192 -4.13 -5.25 -7.89
C ASP A 192 -5.03 -4.03 -7.65
N ILE A 193 -6.06 -3.82 -8.50
CA ILE A 193 -7.00 -2.70 -8.39
C ILE A 193 -7.92 -2.83 -7.17
N GLU A 194 -8.39 -4.04 -6.82
CA GLU A 194 -9.14 -4.27 -5.58
C GLU A 194 -8.31 -4.00 -4.33
N THR A 195 -7.04 -4.38 -4.36
CA THR A 195 -6.09 -4.10 -3.28
C THR A 195 -5.89 -2.59 -3.14
N LEU A 196 -5.67 -1.88 -4.26
CA LEU A 196 -5.56 -0.43 -4.30
C LEU A 196 -6.82 0.26 -3.75
N ASN A 197 -8.00 -0.16 -4.18
CA ASN A 197 -9.30 0.35 -3.69
C ASN A 197 -9.48 0.16 -2.18
N THR A 198 -8.96 -0.94 -1.64
CA THR A 198 -9.02 -1.23 -0.20
C THR A 198 -8.08 -0.31 0.57
N LYS A 199 -6.85 -0.10 0.08
CA LYS A 199 -5.91 0.84 0.73
C LYS A 199 -6.40 2.28 0.67
N ILE A 200 -7.01 2.72 -0.44
CA ILE A 200 -7.62 4.05 -0.55
C ILE A 200 -8.76 4.21 0.46
N ALA A 201 -9.62 3.21 0.59
CA ALA A 201 -10.72 3.26 1.56
C ALA A 201 -10.24 3.34 3.02
N ARG A 202 -9.16 2.62 3.35
CA ARG A 202 -8.55 2.70 4.69
C ARG A 202 -7.92 4.06 4.93
N LEU A 203 -7.12 4.55 3.98
CA LEU A 203 -6.54 5.89 4.04
C LEU A 203 -7.63 6.94 4.28
N GLU A 204 -8.75 6.86 3.57
CA GLU A 204 -9.84 7.79 3.76
C GLU A 204 -10.52 7.68 5.14
N ALA A 205 -10.69 6.47 5.65
CA ALA A 205 -11.21 6.27 7.01
C ALA A 205 -10.26 6.88 8.06
N ASP A 206 -8.96 6.63 7.95
CA ASP A 206 -7.95 7.16 8.87
C ASP A 206 -7.85 8.69 8.81
N LEU A 207 -7.94 9.26 7.60
CA LEU A 207 -7.97 10.71 7.40
C LEU A 207 -9.22 11.35 8.02
N ARG A 208 -10.38 10.70 7.91
CA ARG A 208 -11.63 11.14 8.54
C ARG A 208 -11.51 11.12 10.06
N ASP A 209 -10.99 10.04 10.62
CA ASP A 209 -10.78 9.89 12.06
C ASP A 209 -9.77 10.91 12.60
N ALA A 210 -8.68 11.14 11.87
CA ALA A 210 -7.68 12.15 12.21
C ALA A 210 -8.28 13.56 12.20
N ARG A 211 -9.14 13.87 11.22
CA ARG A 211 -9.87 15.14 11.14
C ARG A 211 -10.83 15.32 12.32
N ALA A 212 -11.61 14.28 12.64
CA ALA A 212 -12.57 14.30 13.74
C ALA A 212 -11.92 14.49 15.12
N LYS A 213 -10.67 14.03 15.28
CA LYS A 213 -9.89 14.19 16.52
C LYS A 213 -9.26 15.57 16.68
N THR A 214 -9.36 16.45 15.69
CA THR A 214 -8.70 17.76 15.59
C THR A 214 -7.17 17.64 15.60
N VAL A 215 -6.51 18.19 14.59
CA VAL A 215 -5.04 18.15 14.39
C VAL A 215 -4.27 18.95 15.48
N HIS A 216 -4.99 19.66 16.35
CA HIS A 216 -4.44 20.54 17.39
C HIS A 216 -3.48 19.81 18.35
N GLY A 217 -2.23 20.27 18.41
CA GLY A 217 -1.25 19.81 19.40
C GLY A 217 -0.57 18.47 19.12
N LEU A 218 -0.87 17.80 18.01
CA LEU A 218 -0.25 16.52 17.63
C LEU A 218 0.99 16.68 16.73
N PHE A 219 1.08 17.77 15.97
CA PHE A 219 2.16 17.99 15.00
C PHE A 219 3.01 19.21 15.35
N THR A 220 4.31 19.11 15.08
CA THR A 220 5.20 20.27 15.07
C THR A 220 4.89 21.16 13.87
N GLN A 221 5.19 22.46 13.97
CA GLN A 221 5.01 23.39 12.84
C GLN A 221 5.79 22.96 11.59
N SER A 222 6.96 22.34 11.77
CA SER A 222 7.76 21.77 10.69
C SER A 222 7.07 20.59 10.01
N ALA A 223 6.47 19.67 10.77
CA ALA A 223 5.73 18.53 10.23
C ALA A 223 4.48 18.97 9.44
N LEU A 224 3.75 19.98 9.92
CA LEU A 224 2.60 20.55 9.21
C LEU A 224 3.02 21.21 7.89
N LYS A 225 4.10 21.98 7.89
CA LYS A 225 4.63 22.62 6.69
C LYS A 225 5.14 21.59 5.66
N ALA A 226 5.87 20.58 6.14
CA ALA A 226 6.36 19.48 5.30
C ALA A 226 5.20 18.75 4.63
N ALA A 227 4.15 18.42 5.39
CA ALA A 227 2.99 17.75 4.85
C ALA A 227 2.19 18.61 3.86
N GLY A 228 1.96 19.89 4.15
CA GLY A 228 1.28 20.80 3.22
C GLY A 228 2.02 20.97 1.89
N THR A 229 3.36 20.93 1.92
CA THR A 229 4.20 20.99 0.72
C THR A 229 4.20 19.66 -0.05
N ALA A 230 4.43 18.55 0.66
CA ALA A 230 4.54 17.22 0.07
C ALA A 230 3.20 16.69 -0.47
N PHE A 231 2.13 16.86 0.28
CA PHE A 231 0.79 16.33 -0.03
C PHE A 231 -0.16 17.40 -0.60
N GLY A 232 0.37 18.52 -1.09
CA GLY A 232 -0.42 19.63 -1.62
C GLY A 232 -1.17 19.33 -2.92
N ALA A 233 -1.76 20.37 -3.52
CA ALA A 233 -2.66 20.28 -4.67
C ALA A 233 -2.11 19.49 -5.89
N GLY A 234 -0.79 19.48 -6.09
CA GLY A 234 -0.14 18.72 -7.16
C GLY A 234 -0.34 17.21 -7.02
N LEU A 235 -0.13 16.66 -5.82
CA LEU A 235 -0.37 15.25 -5.54
C LEU A 235 -1.85 14.89 -5.64
N VAL A 236 -2.72 15.76 -5.13
CA VAL A 236 -4.18 15.57 -5.19
C VAL A 236 -4.65 15.47 -6.64
N GLY A 237 -4.15 16.36 -7.50
CA GLY A 237 -4.47 16.35 -8.93
C GLY A 237 -4.00 15.06 -9.62
N SER A 238 -2.77 14.64 -9.38
CA SER A 238 -2.23 13.41 -9.99
C SER A 238 -2.93 12.14 -9.51
N LEU A 239 -3.22 12.05 -8.21
CA LEU A 239 -3.97 10.91 -7.66
C LEU A 239 -5.40 10.90 -8.18
N GLY A 240 -6.06 12.06 -8.28
CA GLY A 240 -7.40 12.17 -8.83
C GLY A 240 -7.50 11.61 -10.25
N LEU A 241 -6.52 11.94 -11.10
CA LEU A 241 -6.43 11.41 -12.48
C LEU A 241 -6.17 9.91 -12.51
N ALA A 242 -5.25 9.41 -11.68
CA ALA A 242 -4.93 7.99 -11.62
C ALA A 242 -6.13 7.16 -11.11
N ILE A 243 -6.78 7.60 -10.04
CA ILE A 243 -7.98 6.98 -9.48
C ILE A 243 -9.11 6.96 -10.54
N GLY A 244 -9.36 8.10 -11.20
CA GLY A 244 -10.35 8.17 -12.29
C GLY A 244 -10.06 7.19 -13.42
N HIS A 245 -8.78 7.03 -13.77
CA HIS A 245 -8.34 6.08 -14.80
C HIS A 245 -8.59 4.62 -14.40
N PHE A 246 -8.23 4.21 -13.17
CA PHE A 246 -8.25 2.81 -12.74
C PHE A 246 -9.59 2.29 -12.22
N PHE A 247 -10.47 3.18 -11.73
CA PHE A 247 -11.77 2.77 -11.20
C PHE A 247 -12.91 3.03 -12.18
N GLY A 248 -12.67 3.79 -13.26
CA GLY A 248 -13.66 4.07 -14.29
C GLY A 248 -14.79 5.01 -13.86
N ASP A 249 -14.81 5.40 -12.59
CA ASP A 249 -15.55 6.50 -12.01
C ASP A 249 -14.54 7.56 -11.58
N TRP A 250 -14.87 8.84 -11.75
CA TRP A 250 -14.11 9.90 -11.08
C TRP A 250 -14.13 9.60 -9.57
N PRO A 251 -13.01 9.79 -8.82
CA PRO A 251 -13.07 9.73 -7.37
C PRO A 251 -14.29 10.52 -6.91
N SER A 252 -15.06 9.98 -5.98
CA SER A 252 -16.14 10.76 -5.39
C SER A 252 -15.57 12.12 -5.01
N ASP A 253 -16.28 13.21 -5.31
CA ASP A 253 -15.85 14.56 -4.94
C ASP A 253 -15.41 14.59 -3.46
N LEU A 254 -16.02 13.74 -2.64
CA LEU A 254 -15.74 13.52 -1.23
C LEU A 254 -14.33 12.96 -0.89
N THR A 255 -13.72 12.04 -1.66
CA THR A 255 -12.34 11.55 -1.35
C THR A 255 -11.32 12.65 -1.60
N LEU A 256 -11.45 13.36 -2.73
CA LEU A 256 -10.60 14.52 -3.04
C LEU A 256 -10.89 15.70 -2.10
N GLU A 257 -12.14 15.89 -1.69
CA GLU A 257 -12.56 16.92 -0.74
C GLU A 257 -12.11 16.60 0.70
N ASN A 258 -12.11 15.33 1.12
CA ASN A 258 -11.56 14.91 2.42
C ASN A 258 -10.05 15.07 2.45
N PHE A 259 -9.35 14.73 1.35
CA PHE A 259 -7.91 14.95 1.25
C PHE A 259 -7.56 16.44 1.18
N ARG A 260 -8.31 17.25 0.41
CA ARG A 260 -8.19 18.73 0.40
C ARG A 260 -8.52 19.35 1.75
N GLY A 261 -9.56 18.83 2.41
CA GLY A 261 -10.00 19.25 3.73
C GLY A 261 -8.93 18.95 4.77
N TRP A 262 -8.40 17.74 4.80
CA TRP A 262 -7.31 17.35 5.69
C TRP A 262 -6.03 18.17 5.46
N THR A 263 -5.63 18.38 4.21
CA THR A 263 -4.46 19.25 3.90
C THR A 263 -4.70 20.71 4.27
N SER A 264 -5.91 21.23 4.07
CA SER A 264 -6.32 22.57 4.51
C SER A 264 -6.34 22.70 6.04
N ASP A 265 -6.89 21.71 6.73
CA ASP A 265 -6.98 21.66 8.19
C ASP A 265 -5.58 21.55 8.81
N MET A 266 -4.65 20.82 8.18
CA MET A 266 -3.24 20.81 8.59
C MET A 266 -2.53 22.14 8.34
N GLY A 267 -2.83 22.82 7.24
CA GLY A 267 -2.27 24.15 6.97
C GLY A 267 -2.74 25.23 7.96
N THR A 268 -3.86 25.00 8.65
CA THR A 268 -4.49 25.94 9.59
C THR A 268 -4.43 25.49 11.05
N ALA A 269 -3.97 24.27 11.33
CA ALA A 269 -3.84 23.74 12.68
C ALA A 269 -2.84 24.54 13.51
N GLU A 270 -3.24 24.92 14.73
CA GLU A 270 -2.31 25.52 15.68
C GLU A 270 -1.21 24.49 16.03
N PRO A 271 0.08 24.81 15.77
CA PRO A 271 1.17 23.89 16.04
C PRO A 271 1.27 23.64 17.54
N LYS A 272 1.76 22.45 17.92
CA LYS A 272 2.14 22.20 19.32
C LYS A 272 3.16 23.27 19.73
N PRO A 273 2.97 24.00 20.85
CA PRO A 273 3.99 24.92 21.33
C PRO A 273 5.28 24.12 21.48
N GLU A 274 6.35 24.61 20.85
CA GLU A 274 7.68 24.03 20.94
C GLU A 274 7.95 23.80 22.42
N ALA A 275 8.09 22.52 22.83
CA ALA A 275 8.35 22.21 24.22
C ALA A 275 9.53 23.08 24.65
N ALA A 276 9.28 23.96 25.63
CA ALA A 276 10.23 24.99 26.05
C ALA A 276 11.61 24.37 26.08
N ARG A 277 12.53 24.92 25.27
CA ARG A 277 13.93 24.50 25.20
C ARG A 277 14.36 24.17 26.63
N LEU A 278 14.71 22.91 26.88
CA LEU A 278 15.31 22.54 28.16
C LEU A 278 16.43 23.55 28.40
N PRO A 279 16.49 24.19 29.59
CA PRO A 279 17.53 25.16 29.88
C PRO A 279 18.90 24.50 29.64
N PRO A 280 19.90 25.27 29.19
CA PRO A 280 21.23 24.72 28.96
C PRO A 280 21.67 23.97 30.21
N ILE A 281 22.09 22.71 30.01
CA ILE A 281 22.76 21.95 31.05
C ILE A 281 24.01 22.76 31.36
N TYR A 282 23.99 23.45 32.50
CA TYR A 282 25.13 24.22 32.97
C TYR A 282 26.36 23.32 33.09
N ASP A 283 27.49 23.88 32.66
CA ASP A 283 28.83 23.30 32.80
C ASP A 283 29.08 22.72 34.19
N ALA A 284 29.64 21.51 34.21
CA ALA A 284 30.38 20.95 35.34
C ALA A 284 31.72 20.41 34.83
#